data_AF-A0A0W0FLV5-F1
#
_entry.id   AF-A0A0W0FLV5-F1
#
_cell.length_a   1.000
_cell.length_b   1.000
_cell.length_c   1.000
_cell.angle_alpha   90.00
_cell.angle_beta   90.00
_cell.angle_gamma   90.00
#
_symmetry.space_group_name_H-M   'P 1'
#
loop_
_entity.id
_entity.type
_entity.pdbx_description
1 polymer ?
#
loop_
_entity_poly.entity_id
_entity_poly.type
_entity_poly.pdbx_seq_one_letter_code
_entity_poly.pdbx_strand_id
1 'polypeptide(L)'
;MWGNTSSRSNEYGIIAKAQSGVEKQLFQLKSSSNYTYNIKGAIIRNGSIALGVTLVMYDDSEVFLWDKKFVTGGFRIPVFFEGRMLTTFNMWTLSRYYNSSLGCMIFGFSRDPKYLPKTASRVLYVASINELPPELKQRITVTPDMEEERKEFWRHIRSYGDA
;
A
#
# COMPACT_ATOMS: atom_id res chain seq x y z
N MET A 1 -8.11 23.81 14.07
CA MET A 1 -7.96 23.64 15.53
C MET A 1 -7.61 22.19 15.90
N TRP A 2 -6.61 21.60 15.23
CA TRP A 2 -6.07 20.26 15.52
C TRP A 2 -4.58 20.47 15.78
N GLY A 3 -4.12 20.23 17.01
CA GLY A 3 -2.70 20.38 17.36
C GLY A 3 -2.41 21.07 18.70
N ASN A 4 -3.42 21.66 19.38
CA ASN A 4 -3.18 22.18 20.72
C ASN A 4 -3.20 21.03 21.75
N THR A 5 -2.03 20.67 22.28
CA THR A 5 -1.85 19.59 23.25
C THR A 5 -2.41 19.91 24.63
N SER A 6 -2.56 21.18 24.98
CA SER A 6 -3.07 21.62 26.29
C SER A 6 -4.60 21.56 26.41
N SER A 7 -5.32 21.30 25.32
CA SER A 7 -6.79 21.16 25.32
C SER A 7 -7.29 19.72 25.16
N ARG A 8 -6.40 18.71 25.15
CA ARG A 8 -6.80 17.29 25.13
C ARG A 8 -7.06 16.80 26.56
N SER A 9 -8.31 16.80 27.00
CA SER A 9 -8.73 16.08 28.21
C SER A 9 -8.84 14.58 27.91
N ASN A 10 -8.20 13.76 28.74
CA ASN A 10 -8.14 12.32 28.59
C ASN A 10 -9.14 11.66 29.55
N GLU A 11 -10.42 11.61 29.18
CA GLU A 11 -11.48 11.02 30.01
C GLU A 11 -11.33 9.50 30.22
N TYR A 12 -10.63 8.80 29.32
CA TYR A 12 -10.59 7.33 29.27
C TYR A 12 -9.20 6.71 29.50
N GLY A 13 -8.18 7.52 29.82
CA GLY A 13 -6.83 7.02 30.04
C GLY A 13 -6.04 6.67 28.76
N ILE A 14 -6.64 6.74 27.57
CA ILE A 14 -6.02 6.35 26.29
C ILE A 14 -5.46 7.58 25.57
N ILE A 15 -4.31 8.08 26.03
CA ILE A 15 -3.48 8.95 25.18
C ILE A 15 -2.71 8.01 24.25
N ALA A 16 -3.10 7.96 22.98
CA ALA A 16 -2.18 7.60 21.91
C ALA A 16 -1.06 8.66 21.92
N LYS A 17 -0.01 8.44 22.72
CA LYS A 17 1.22 9.21 22.59
C LYS A 17 1.66 9.00 21.15
N ALA A 18 1.94 10.09 20.43
CA ALA A 18 2.66 10.01 19.16
C ALA A 18 4.09 9.54 19.45
N GLN A 19 4.24 8.27 19.82
CA GLN A 19 5.52 7.61 19.79
C GLN A 19 5.75 7.24 18.33
N SER A 20 6.90 7.66 17.79
CA SER A 20 7.43 7.10 16.56
C SER A 20 7.37 5.58 16.70
N GLY A 21 6.66 4.91 15.78
CA GLY A 21 6.68 3.46 15.73
C GLY A 21 8.13 2.99 15.79
N VAL A 22 8.43 1.98 16.60
CA VAL A 22 9.77 1.40 16.62
C VAL A 22 9.90 0.63 15.32
N GLU A 23 10.61 1.16 14.34
CA GLU A 23 11.03 0.39 13.17
C GLU A 23 11.90 -0.76 13.68
N LYS A 24 11.39 -1.98 13.58
CA LYS A 24 12.07 -3.15 14.19
C LYS A 24 12.99 -3.86 13.23
N GLN A 25 12.82 -3.68 11.92
CA GLN A 25 13.57 -4.41 10.93
C GLN A 25 13.45 -3.80 9.53
N LEU A 26 14.60 -3.54 8.91
CA LEU A 26 14.71 -3.25 7.49
C LEU A 26 14.90 -4.57 6.73
N PHE A 27 14.08 -4.83 5.72
CA PHE A 27 14.21 -6.01 4.86
C PHE A 27 14.73 -5.60 3.50
N GLN A 28 15.87 -6.16 3.10
CA GLN A 28 16.36 -6.02 1.73
C GLN A 28 15.74 -7.13 0.87
N LEU A 29 14.84 -6.73 -0.02
CA LEU A 29 14.18 -7.65 -0.94
C LEU A 29 14.99 -7.78 -2.23
N LYS A 30 15.01 -8.99 -2.81
CA LYS A 30 15.63 -9.25 -4.10
C LYS A 30 14.95 -8.40 -5.17
N SER A 31 15.73 -7.58 -5.89
CA SER A 31 15.24 -6.79 -7.02
C SER A 31 15.23 -7.61 -8.30
N SER A 32 14.36 -7.24 -9.24
CA SER A 32 14.34 -7.74 -10.61
C SER A 32 14.47 -6.57 -11.58
N SER A 33 15.23 -6.74 -12.66
CA SER A 33 15.22 -5.78 -13.77
C SER A 33 13.89 -5.81 -14.55
N ASN A 34 13.20 -6.96 -14.50
CA ASN A 34 12.01 -7.19 -15.31
C ASN A 34 10.74 -6.63 -14.64
N TYR A 35 10.69 -6.58 -13.32
CA TYR A 35 9.51 -6.17 -12.55
C TYR A 35 9.75 -4.86 -11.81
N THR A 36 8.82 -3.92 -11.94
CA THR A 36 8.88 -2.64 -11.21
C THR A 36 8.63 -2.85 -9.72
N TYR A 37 7.75 -3.80 -9.39
CA TYR A 37 7.45 -4.23 -8.03
C TYR A 37 7.79 -5.71 -7.87
N ASN A 38 8.51 -6.06 -6.81
CA ASN A 38 9.06 -7.41 -6.65
C ASN A 38 8.18 -8.34 -5.80
N ILE A 39 7.06 -7.85 -5.27
CA ILE A 39 6.19 -8.60 -4.37
C ILE A 39 4.85 -8.83 -5.04
N LYS A 40 4.52 -10.10 -5.29
CA LYS A 40 3.27 -10.56 -5.89
C LYS A 40 2.11 -10.53 -4.88
N GLY A 41 2.41 -10.78 -3.62
CA GLY A 41 1.43 -10.74 -2.54
C GLY A 41 2.02 -11.18 -1.21
N ALA A 42 1.15 -11.63 -0.32
CA ALA A 42 1.54 -12.12 0.99
C ALA A 42 0.74 -13.36 1.39
N ILE A 43 1.32 -14.18 2.25
CA ILE A 43 0.64 -15.25 2.96
C ILE A 43 0.60 -14.86 4.43
N ILE A 44 -0.62 -14.77 4.95
CA ILE A 44 -0.86 -14.42 6.35
C ILE A 44 -1.16 -15.69 7.12
N ARG A 45 -0.35 -15.99 8.12
CA ARG A 45 -0.68 -17.01 9.12
C ARG A 45 -1.65 -16.38 10.10
N ASN A 46 -2.89 -16.83 10.10
CA ASN A 46 -3.97 -16.20 10.85
C ASN A 46 -4.52 -17.12 11.95
N GLY A 47 -4.84 -16.52 13.09
CA GLY A 47 -5.65 -17.11 14.16
C GLY A 47 -6.84 -16.20 14.46
N SER A 48 -7.06 -15.86 15.73
CA SER A 48 -7.95 -14.75 16.11
C SER A 48 -7.38 -13.37 15.76
N ILE A 49 -6.07 -13.29 15.54
CA ILE A 49 -5.33 -12.15 15.03
C ILE A 49 -4.24 -12.65 14.07
N ALA A 50 -3.62 -11.74 13.33
CA ALA A 50 -2.47 -12.07 12.50
C ALA A 50 -1.31 -12.62 13.36
N LEU A 51 -0.85 -13.81 13.01
CA LEU A 51 0.22 -14.53 13.69
C LEU A 51 1.54 -14.53 12.92
N GLY A 52 1.51 -14.34 11.60
CA GLY A 52 2.72 -14.28 10.78
C GLY A 52 2.47 -13.68 9.41
N VAL A 53 3.52 -13.14 8.80
CA VAL A 53 3.52 -12.58 7.46
C VAL A 53 4.72 -13.11 6.68
N THR A 54 4.42 -13.74 5.56
CA THR A 54 5.40 -14.11 4.54
C THR A 54 5.06 -13.37 3.27
N LEU A 55 6.00 -12.66 2.67
CA LEU A 55 5.84 -12.11 1.32
C LEU A 55 6.06 -13.21 0.30
N VAL A 56 5.28 -13.14 -0.78
CA VAL A 56 5.51 -13.96 -1.97
C VAL A 56 6.01 -13.05 -3.06
N MET A 57 7.21 -13.35 -3.52
CA MET A 57 7.94 -12.56 -4.50
C MET A 57 7.40 -12.83 -5.91
N TYR A 58 7.86 -12.03 -6.88
CA TYR A 58 7.49 -12.17 -8.30
C TYR A 58 7.87 -13.54 -8.90
N ASP A 59 8.91 -14.20 -8.37
CA ASP A 59 9.40 -15.52 -8.78
C ASP A 59 8.81 -16.65 -7.92
N ASP A 60 7.69 -16.38 -7.22
CA ASP A 60 7.02 -17.27 -6.27
C ASP A 60 7.88 -17.70 -5.07
N SER A 61 9.08 -17.13 -4.90
CA SER A 61 9.86 -17.34 -3.69
C SER A 61 9.19 -16.70 -2.47
N GLU A 62 9.33 -17.34 -1.32
CA GLU A 62 8.76 -16.87 -0.05
C GLU A 62 9.83 -16.14 0.76
N VAL A 63 9.54 -14.90 1.17
CA VAL A 63 10.37 -14.11 2.09
C VAL A 63 9.61 -13.92 3.39
N PHE A 64 10.13 -14.54 4.45
CA PHE A 64 9.58 -14.37 5.78
C PHE A 64 9.82 -12.95 6.31
N LEU A 65 8.75 -12.25 6.69
CA LEU A 65 8.85 -10.91 7.28
C LEU A 65 8.67 -10.93 8.78
N TRP A 66 7.67 -11.63 9.27
CA TRP A 66 7.30 -11.49 10.68
C TRP A 66 6.56 -12.71 11.19
N ASP A 67 6.80 -13.01 12.47
CA ASP A 67 6.05 -14.02 13.19
C ASP A 67 5.86 -13.64 14.64
N LYS A 68 4.67 -13.93 15.15
CA LYS A 68 4.37 -13.96 16.56
C LYS A 68 5.02 -15.21 17.13
N LYS A 69 6.31 -15.07 17.46
CA LYS A 69 7.04 -16.07 18.25
C LYS A 69 6.13 -16.48 19.43
N PHE A 70 6.02 -17.78 19.67
CA PHE A 70 5.24 -18.42 20.75
C PHE A 70 3.75 -18.73 20.50
N VAL A 71 3.16 -18.42 19.33
CA VAL A 71 1.82 -18.94 18.99
C VAL A 71 1.93 -19.93 17.85
N THR A 72 1.80 -21.23 18.15
CA THR A 72 1.75 -22.31 17.16
C THR A 72 0.34 -22.49 16.60
N GLY A 73 0.23 -23.05 15.39
CA GLY A 73 -1.06 -23.24 14.70
C GLY A 73 -1.51 -22.05 13.86
N GLY A 74 -2.79 -22.02 13.50
CA GLY A 74 -3.38 -21.03 12.58
C GLY A 74 -3.41 -21.50 11.12
N PHE A 75 -4.28 -20.88 10.32
CA PHE A 75 -4.45 -21.20 8.91
C PHE A 75 -3.77 -20.14 8.03
N ARG A 76 -3.30 -20.55 6.87
CA ARG A 76 -2.63 -19.66 5.91
C ARG A 76 -3.67 -19.05 4.98
N ILE A 77 -3.74 -17.71 4.98
CA ILE A 77 -4.58 -16.94 4.08
C ILE A 77 -3.70 -16.34 3.00
N PRO A 78 -3.83 -16.78 1.73
CA PRO A 78 -3.17 -16.14 0.62
C PRO A 78 -3.84 -14.81 0.29
N VAL A 79 -3.07 -13.74 0.17
CA VAL A 79 -3.53 -12.39 -0.21
C VAL A 79 -2.86 -12.01 -1.52
N PHE A 80 -3.55 -12.32 -2.62
CA PHE A 80 -3.11 -12.05 -3.98
C PHE A 80 -4.23 -11.41 -4.77
N PHE A 81 -3.86 -10.50 -5.67
CA PHE A 81 -4.78 -9.90 -6.62
C PHE A 81 -4.16 -10.01 -8.00
N GLU A 82 -4.87 -10.68 -8.91
CA GLU A 82 -4.37 -10.93 -10.26
C GLU A 82 -3.99 -9.62 -10.96
N GLY A 83 -2.78 -9.61 -11.54
CA GLY A 83 -2.22 -8.45 -12.24
C GLY A 83 -1.87 -7.26 -11.33
N ARG A 84 -1.91 -7.42 -10.00
CA ARG A 84 -1.48 -6.39 -9.05
C ARG A 84 -0.31 -6.89 -8.20
N MET A 85 0.57 -5.96 -7.87
CA MET A 85 1.74 -6.17 -7.02
C MET A 85 1.55 -5.39 -5.72
N LEU A 86 2.11 -5.91 -4.64
CA LEU A 86 2.09 -5.23 -3.34
C LEU A 86 3.05 -4.04 -3.41
N THR A 87 2.51 -2.83 -3.28
CA THR A 87 3.27 -1.57 -3.33
C THR A 87 3.38 -0.88 -2.00
N THR A 88 2.48 -1.20 -1.07
CA THR A 88 2.43 -0.57 0.24
C THR A 88 2.11 -1.62 1.29
N PHE A 89 2.86 -1.60 2.38
CA PHE A 89 2.64 -2.48 3.50
C PHE A 89 2.79 -1.69 4.80
N ASN A 90 1.71 -1.62 5.57
CA ASN A 90 1.72 -0.96 6.88
C ASN A 90 1.27 -1.94 7.96
N MET A 91 1.93 -1.87 9.11
CA MET A 91 1.69 -2.75 10.26
C MET A 91 1.59 -1.91 11.52
N TRP A 92 0.58 -2.19 12.35
CA TRP A 92 0.43 -1.59 13.68
C TRP A 92 0.36 -2.66 14.75
N THR A 93 1.04 -2.44 15.87
CA THR A 93 0.90 -3.26 17.07
C THR A 93 -0.24 -2.73 17.95
N LEU A 94 -0.89 -3.62 18.72
CA LEU A 94 -2.07 -3.26 19.52
C LEU A 94 -1.77 -2.32 20.70
N SER A 95 -0.57 -2.39 21.29
CA SER A 95 -0.20 -1.60 22.48
C SER A 95 1.30 -1.70 22.81
N ARG A 96 1.83 -0.75 23.60
CA ARG A 96 3.18 -0.80 24.21
C ARG A 96 3.42 -2.02 25.11
N TYR A 97 2.34 -2.65 25.59
CA TYR A 97 2.39 -3.86 26.41
C TYR A 97 2.42 -5.14 25.57
N TYR A 98 2.02 -5.05 24.29
CA TYR A 98 1.99 -6.16 23.32
C TYR A 98 2.88 -5.83 22.12
N ASN A 99 4.12 -5.44 22.40
CA ASN A 99 5.11 -5.02 21.41
C ASN A 99 5.41 -6.07 20.32
N SER A 100 5.01 -7.32 20.55
CA SER A 100 5.16 -8.47 19.67
C SER A 100 3.82 -8.99 19.11
N SER A 101 2.71 -8.25 19.24
CA SER A 101 1.42 -8.62 18.65
C SER A 101 0.97 -7.55 17.66
N LEU A 102 0.77 -7.98 16.41
CA LEU A 102 0.15 -7.16 15.38
C LEU A 102 -1.34 -7.03 15.66
N GLY A 103 -1.83 -5.80 15.58
CA GLY A 103 -3.25 -5.48 15.65
C GLY A 103 -3.88 -5.25 14.30
N CYS A 104 -3.15 -4.62 13.39
CA CYS A 104 -3.65 -4.29 12.06
C CYS A 104 -2.55 -4.41 11.02
N MET A 105 -2.90 -4.88 9.83
CA MET A 105 -2.07 -4.89 8.65
C MET A 105 -2.86 -4.36 7.47
N ILE A 106 -2.28 -3.43 6.72
CA ILE A 106 -2.87 -2.90 5.49
C ILE A 106 -1.92 -3.20 4.34
N PHE A 107 -2.47 -3.89 3.33
CA PHE A 107 -1.80 -4.21 2.08
C PHE A 107 -2.36 -3.33 0.97
N GLY A 108 -1.51 -2.50 0.38
CA GLY A 108 -1.83 -1.69 -0.81
C GLY A 108 -1.32 -2.37 -2.06
N PHE A 109 -2.23 -2.66 -2.99
CA PHE A 109 -1.92 -3.34 -4.26
C PHE A 109 -2.15 -2.41 -5.45
N SER A 110 -1.10 -2.23 -6.24
CA SER A 110 -1.15 -1.45 -7.48
C SER A 110 -0.79 -2.33 -8.67
N ARG A 111 -1.28 -1.99 -9.86
CA ARG A 111 -0.82 -2.65 -11.08
C ARG A 111 0.59 -2.17 -11.41
N ASP A 112 1.46 -3.06 -11.84
CA ASP A 112 2.75 -2.65 -12.40
C ASP A 112 2.47 -1.85 -13.69
N PRO A 113 3.03 -0.63 -13.82
CA PRO A 113 2.88 0.20 -15.01
C PRO A 113 3.19 -0.52 -16.34
N LYS A 114 4.08 -1.52 -16.31
CA LYS A 114 4.45 -2.36 -17.48
C LYS A 114 3.34 -3.29 -17.96
N TYR A 115 2.31 -3.55 -17.16
CA TYR A 115 1.22 -4.48 -17.50
C TYR A 115 -0.18 -3.82 -17.48
N LEU A 116 -0.24 -2.49 -17.42
CA LEU A 116 -1.51 -1.77 -17.52
C LEU A 116 -2.15 -1.95 -18.92
N PRO A 117 -3.44 -2.33 -19.00
CA PRO A 117 -4.16 -2.36 -20.27
C PRO A 117 -4.38 -0.93 -20.79
N LYS A 118 -4.46 -0.76 -22.13
CA LYS A 118 -4.59 0.54 -22.79
C LYS A 118 -5.68 1.44 -22.19
N THR A 119 -6.83 0.87 -21.84
CA THR A 119 -7.95 1.61 -21.23
C THR A 119 -7.59 2.19 -19.86
N ALA A 120 -6.89 1.43 -19.02
CA ALA A 120 -6.44 1.92 -17.71
C ALA A 120 -5.38 3.02 -17.86
N SER A 121 -4.50 2.89 -18.86
CA SER A 121 -3.51 3.91 -19.20
C SER A 121 -4.15 5.24 -19.64
N ARG A 122 -5.24 5.19 -20.42
CA ARG A 122 -6.04 6.38 -20.79
C ARG A 122 -6.63 7.06 -19.56
N VAL A 123 -7.29 6.32 -18.68
CA VAL A 123 -7.88 6.87 -17.45
C VAL A 123 -6.81 7.48 -16.55
N LEU A 124 -5.66 6.82 -16.40
CA LEU A 124 -4.53 7.35 -15.62
C LEU A 124 -3.98 8.65 -16.22
N TYR A 125 -3.87 8.73 -17.55
CA TYR A 125 -3.49 9.98 -18.23
C TYR A 125 -4.51 11.09 -17.99
N VAL A 126 -5.81 10.81 -18.12
CA VAL A 126 -6.88 11.81 -17.95
C VAL A 126 -6.89 12.33 -16.50
N ALA A 127 -6.77 11.44 -15.52
CA ALA A 127 -6.90 11.76 -14.10
C ALA A 127 -5.59 12.12 -13.37
N SER A 128 -4.43 12.15 -14.04
CA SER A 128 -3.16 12.49 -13.35
C SER A 128 -3.09 13.97 -12.99
N ILE A 129 -2.71 14.35 -11.78
CA ILE A 129 -2.49 15.78 -11.44
C ILE A 129 -1.23 16.29 -12.15
N ASN A 130 -0.15 15.52 -12.07
CA ASN A 130 1.15 15.82 -12.64
C ASN A 130 1.36 15.11 -13.98
N GLU A 131 2.51 15.38 -14.61
CA GLU A 131 2.96 14.61 -15.77
C GLU A 131 3.05 13.11 -15.46
N LEU A 132 2.71 12.29 -16.46
CA LEU A 132 2.90 10.86 -16.38
C LEU A 132 4.38 10.51 -16.15
N PRO A 133 4.69 9.48 -15.35
CA PRO A 133 6.01 8.86 -15.30
C PRO A 133 6.53 8.51 -16.71
N PRO A 134 7.85 8.60 -16.98
CA PRO A 134 8.44 8.29 -18.29
C PRO A 134 8.03 6.91 -18.82
N GLU A 135 7.91 5.92 -17.95
CA GLU A 135 7.53 4.54 -18.28
C GLU A 135 6.09 4.45 -18.82
N LEU A 136 5.21 5.37 -18.38
CA LEU A 136 3.84 5.47 -18.88
C LEU A 136 3.76 6.33 -20.14
N LYS A 137 4.56 7.41 -20.24
CA LYS A 137 4.64 8.26 -21.45
C LYS A 137 5.04 7.44 -22.68
N GLN A 138 6.00 6.51 -22.55
CA GLN A 138 6.44 5.67 -23.67
C GLN A 138 5.37 4.69 -24.18
N ARG A 139 4.33 4.42 -23.39
CA ARG A 139 3.29 3.42 -23.71
C ARG A 139 1.96 4.04 -24.08
N ILE A 140 1.78 5.33 -23.81
CA ILE A 140 0.56 6.06 -24.07
C ILE A 140 0.80 6.95 -25.28
N THR A 141 0.16 6.62 -26.39
CA THR A 141 -0.02 7.57 -27.48
C THR A 141 -1.13 8.53 -27.06
N VAL A 142 -0.74 9.74 -26.66
CA VAL A 142 -1.72 10.79 -26.33
C VAL A 142 -2.41 11.20 -27.62
N THR A 143 -3.72 10.97 -27.69
CA THR A 143 -4.56 11.42 -28.80
C THR A 143 -5.21 12.77 -28.45
N PRO A 144 -5.63 13.57 -29.45
CA PRO A 144 -6.38 14.80 -29.20
C PRO A 144 -7.60 14.60 -28.30
N ASP A 145 -8.36 13.52 -28.51
CA ASP A 145 -9.51 13.16 -27.68
C ASP A 145 -9.14 12.98 -26.20
N MET A 146 -7.97 12.40 -25.91
CA MET A 146 -7.50 12.20 -24.55
C MET A 146 -7.11 13.53 -23.87
N GLU A 147 -6.58 14.48 -24.64
CA GLU A 147 -6.30 15.82 -24.11
C GLU A 147 -7.59 16.58 -23.80
N GLU A 148 -8.62 16.42 -24.63
CA GLU A 148 -9.94 17.00 -24.41
C GLU A 148 -10.62 16.38 -23.19
N GLU A 149 -10.62 15.05 -23.06
CA GLU A 149 -11.12 14.35 -21.87
C GLU A 149 -10.41 14.81 -20.59
N ARG A 150 -9.09 14.98 -20.64
CA ARG A 150 -8.30 15.50 -19.51
C ARG A 150 -8.74 16.91 -19.12
N LYS A 151 -8.92 17.80 -20.10
CA LYS A 151 -9.40 19.17 -19.86
C LYS A 151 -10.77 19.16 -19.20
N GLU A 152 -11.69 18.36 -19.73
CA GLU A 152 -13.05 18.20 -19.21
C GLU A 152 -13.08 17.63 -17.80
N PHE A 153 -12.33 16.56 -17.53
CA PHE A 153 -12.21 15.97 -16.20
C PHE A 153 -11.73 16.99 -15.17
N TRP A 154 -10.62 17.69 -15.45
CA TRP A 154 -10.08 18.67 -14.50
C TRP A 154 -10.92 19.93 -14.38
N ARG A 155 -11.64 20.32 -15.45
CA ARG A 155 -12.66 21.38 -15.38
C ARG A 155 -13.79 20.97 -14.43
N HIS A 156 -14.27 19.74 -14.54
CA HIS A 156 -15.28 19.19 -13.65
C HIS A 156 -14.80 19.14 -12.20
N ILE A 157 -13.60 18.61 -11.94
CA ILE A 157 -13.04 18.56 -10.57
C ILE A 157 -12.91 19.96 -9.95
N ARG A 158 -12.35 20.92 -10.70
CA ARG A 158 -12.21 22.32 -10.22
C ARG A 158 -13.54 23.03 -10.02
N SER A 159 -14.62 22.60 -10.69
CA SER A 159 -15.95 23.18 -10.47
C SER A 159 -16.52 22.90 -9.08
N TYR A 160 -15.97 21.92 -8.34
CA TYR A 160 -16.39 21.59 -6.97
C TYR A 160 -15.61 22.35 -5.88
N GLY A 161 -14.66 23.20 -6.23
CA GLY A 161 -13.95 24.07 -5.29
C GLY A 161 -12.55 24.45 -5.77
N ASP A 162 -12.14 25.68 -5.46
CA ASP A 162 -10.77 26.16 -5.62
C ASP A 162 -9.83 25.27 -4.78
N ALA A 163 -9.20 24.29 -5.43
CA ALA A 163 -8.17 23.44 -4.88
C ALA A 163 -6.78 24.06 -5.09
#